data_AF-A0A0B6XWX3-F1
#
_entry.id   AF-A0A0B6XWX3-F1
#
_cell.length_a   1.000
_cell.length_b   1.000
_cell.length_c   1.000
_cell.angle_alpha   90.00
_cell.angle_beta   90.00
_cell.angle_gamma   90.00
#
_symmetry.space_group_name_H-M   'P 1'
#
loop_
_entity.id
_entity.type
_entity.pdbx_description
1 polymer ?
#
loop_
_entity_poly.entity_id
_entity_poly.type
_entity_poly.pdbx_seq_one_letter_code
_entity_poly.pdbx_strand_id
1 'polypeptide(L)'
;NIRKRKLQPNEFFIEKVLQVYEMILVRHGMMIVGEPLGGKTQSYQVLADTLGDLSEAKMYDEFYTIYRIINPKAITMGQLYGCFDPTSHEWSDGVLANTFREYA
;
A
#
# COMPACT_ATOMS: atom_id res chain seq x y z
N ASN A 1 16.76 -3.50 -2.95
CA ASN A 1 15.54 -3.69 -3.77
C ASN A 1 15.39 -2.77 -4.98
N ILE A 2 15.86 -1.51 -4.93
CA ILE A 2 15.80 -0.58 -6.08
C ILE A 2 16.40 -1.19 -7.37
N ARG A 3 17.63 -1.74 -7.31
CA ARG A 3 18.27 -2.41 -8.45
C ARG A 3 17.53 -3.70 -8.89
N LYS A 4 16.97 -4.47 -7.94
CA LYS A 4 16.17 -5.68 -8.25
C LYS A 4 14.96 -5.32 -9.12
N ARG A 5 14.34 -4.17 -8.86
CA ARG A 5 13.23 -3.61 -9.64
C ARG A 5 13.64 -2.87 -10.92
N LYS A 6 14.92 -2.94 -11.32
CA LYS A 6 15.48 -2.25 -12.50
C LYS A 6 15.35 -0.72 -12.44
N LEU A 7 15.36 -0.15 -11.23
CA LEU A 7 15.32 1.29 -11.00
C LEU A 7 16.73 1.84 -10.74
N GLN A 8 16.90 3.15 -10.95
CA GLN A 8 18.14 3.85 -10.63
C GLN A 8 18.17 4.25 -9.14
N PRO A 9 19.21 3.87 -8.38
CA PRO A 9 19.36 4.24 -6.97
C PRO A 9 19.95 5.64 -6.85
N ASN A 10 19.18 6.65 -7.27
CA ASN A 10 19.56 8.02 -6.99
C ASN A 10 19.31 8.33 -5.50
N GLU A 11 20.12 9.25 -4.94
CA GLU A 11 20.08 9.58 -3.51
C GLU A 11 18.72 10.14 -3.11
N PHE A 12 18.16 11.02 -3.93
CA PHE A 12 16.83 11.60 -3.75
C PHE A 12 15.73 10.54 -3.59
N PHE A 13 15.71 9.50 -4.41
CA PHE A 13 14.70 8.44 -4.36
C PHE A 13 14.88 7.57 -3.11
N ILE A 14 16.12 7.30 -2.71
CA ILE A 14 16.40 6.59 -1.45
C ILE A 14 15.86 7.40 -0.26
N GLU A 15 16.13 8.70 -0.23
CA GLU A 15 15.60 9.62 0.78
C GLU A 15 14.07 9.60 0.82
N LYS A 16 13.40 9.61 -0.34
CA LYS A 16 11.93 9.52 -0.41
C LYS A 16 11.38 8.18 0.08
N VAL A 17 12.08 7.07 -0.16
CA VAL A 17 11.70 5.76 0.39
C VAL A 17 11.82 5.76 1.92
N LEU A 18 12.88 6.36 2.47
CA LEU A 18 13.06 6.49 3.91
C LEU A 18 11.98 7.37 4.55
N GLN A 19 11.65 8.53 3.94
CA GLN A 19 10.57 9.40 4.42
C GLN A 19 9.22 8.68 4.45
N VAL A 20 8.94 7.80 3.48
CA VAL A 20 7.72 6.97 3.48
C VAL A 20 7.72 6.01 4.67
N TYR A 21 8.86 5.40 5.00
CA TYR A 21 8.99 4.51 6.15
C TYR A 21 8.81 5.25 7.49
N GLU A 22 9.47 6.39 7.67
CA GLU A 22 9.31 7.24 8.86
C GLU A 22 7.85 7.65 9.08
N MET A 23 7.12 7.95 8.00
CA MET A 23 5.71 8.30 8.09
C MET A 23 4.81 7.13 8.50
N ILE A 24 5.12 5.90 8.06
CA ILE A 24 4.37 4.69 8.47
C ILE A 24 4.51 4.44 9.97
N LEU A 25 5.69 4.70 10.54
CA LEU A 25 5.92 4.54 11.98
C LEU A 25 5.09 5.52 12.82
N VAL A 26 4.79 6.71 12.29
CA VAL A 26 4.07 7.77 13.03
C VAL A 26 2.56 7.76 12.73
N ARG A 27 2.13 7.37 11.53
CA ARG A 27 0.73 7.45 11.10
C ARG A 27 0.30 6.20 10.32
N HIS A 28 -0.86 5.67 10.69
CA HIS A 28 -1.52 4.57 9.95
C HIS A 28 -2.07 4.99 8.57
N GLY A 29 -2.24 6.29 8.34
CA GLY A 29 -2.73 6.84 7.07
C GLY A 29 -1.84 7.99 6.60
N MET A 30 -1.41 7.92 5.34
CA MET A 30 -0.59 8.95 4.70
C MET A 30 -0.95 9.11 3.22
N MET A 31 -0.52 10.22 2.63
CA MET A 31 -0.67 10.49 1.20
C MET A 31 0.70 10.72 0.58
N ILE A 32 0.99 10.01 -0.51
CA ILE A 32 2.18 10.25 -1.34
C ILE A 32 1.76 11.14 -2.51
N VAL A 33 2.17 12.40 -2.48
CA VAL A 33 1.76 13.43 -3.47
C VAL A 33 2.92 13.81 -4.37
N GLY A 34 2.64 14.10 -5.63
CA GLY A 34 3.63 14.52 -6.62
C GLY A 34 3.14 14.35 -8.05
N GLU A 35 3.94 14.80 -9.02
CA GLU A 35 3.61 14.77 -10.44
C GLU A 35 3.51 13.33 -11.00
N PRO A 36 2.78 13.13 -12.13
CA PRO A 36 2.77 11.86 -12.85
C PRO A 36 4.20 11.36 -13.13
N LEU A 37 4.39 10.04 -13.09
CA LEU A 37 5.71 9.40 -13.29
C LEU A 37 6.81 9.78 -12.27
N GLY A 38 6.48 10.54 -11.20
CA GLY A 38 7.43 10.90 -10.14
C GLY A 38 7.84 9.77 -9.16
N GLY A 39 7.75 8.50 -9.56
CA GLY A 39 8.22 7.38 -8.74
C GLY A 39 7.38 7.01 -7.51
N LYS A 40 6.24 7.67 -7.27
CA LYS A 40 5.35 7.44 -6.10
C LYS A 40 4.95 5.98 -5.90
N THR A 41 4.61 5.29 -6.98
CA THR A 41 4.24 3.87 -6.89
C THR A 41 5.44 3.00 -6.59
N GLN A 42 6.61 3.34 -7.13
CA GLN A 42 7.82 2.56 -6.88
C GLN A 42 8.39 2.79 -5.48
N SER A 43 8.18 3.95 -4.86
CA SER A 43 8.73 4.23 -3.53
C SER A 43 8.18 3.30 -2.45
N TYR A 44 6.85 3.20 -2.31
CA TYR A 44 6.26 2.30 -1.30
C TYR A 44 6.43 0.82 -1.67
N GLN A 45 6.49 0.48 -2.95
CA GLN A 45 6.70 -0.91 -3.36
C GLN A 45 8.14 -1.38 -3.09
N VAL A 46 9.14 -0.52 -3.32
CA VAL A 46 10.53 -0.78 -2.92
C VAL A 46 10.62 -0.92 -1.40
N LEU A 47 9.89 -0.07 -0.66
CA LEU A 47 9.85 -0.17 0.79
C LEU A 47 9.29 -1.51 1.25
N ALA A 48 8.14 -1.94 0.72
CA ALA A 48 7.52 -3.22 1.06
C ALA A 48 8.46 -4.41 0.82
N ASP A 49 9.13 -4.46 -0.34
CA ASP A 49 10.14 -5.50 -0.62
C ASP A 49 11.31 -5.45 0.38
N THR A 50 11.71 -4.26 0.82
CA THR A 50 12.81 -4.08 1.77
C THR A 50 12.42 -4.53 3.16
N LEU A 51 11.20 -4.23 3.61
CA LEU A 51 10.67 -4.74 4.87
C LEU A 51 10.51 -6.28 4.82
N GLY A 52 10.13 -6.82 3.66
CA GLY A 52 10.10 -8.27 3.42
C GLY A 52 11.48 -8.92 3.58
N ASP A 53 12.50 -8.40 2.88
CA ASP A 53 13.88 -8.89 2.99
C ASP A 53 14.41 -8.80 4.45
N LEU A 54 14.10 -7.72 5.18
CA LEU A 54 14.51 -7.54 6.57
C LEU A 54 13.82 -8.52 7.53
N SER A 55 12.52 -8.75 7.32
CA SER A 55 11.74 -9.71 8.10
C SER A 55 12.26 -11.14 7.90
N GLU A 56 12.55 -11.54 6.66
CA GLU A 56 13.16 -12.84 6.34
C GLU A 56 14.54 -13.00 6.99
N ALA A 57 15.35 -11.93 6.99
CA ALA A 57 16.66 -11.92 7.64
C ALA A 57 16.59 -11.86 9.18
N LYS A 58 15.40 -11.72 9.77
CA LYS A 58 15.17 -11.52 11.22
C LYS A 58 15.99 -10.37 11.79
N MET A 59 16.13 -9.30 11.02
CA MET A 59 16.86 -8.10 11.41
C MET A 59 15.88 -7.00 11.78
N TYR A 60 16.24 -6.20 12.80
CA TYR A 60 15.52 -4.99 13.21
C TYR A 60 14.04 -5.16 13.62
N ASP A 61 13.59 -6.39 13.89
CA ASP A 61 12.20 -6.72 14.28
C ASP A 61 11.14 -6.21 13.29
N GLU A 62 11.49 -6.22 12.00
CA GLU A 62 10.61 -5.75 10.93
C GLU A 62 9.63 -6.84 10.45
N PHE A 63 8.48 -6.39 9.95
CA PHE A 63 7.40 -7.26 9.50
C PHE A 63 7.29 -7.32 7.98
N TYR A 64 6.98 -8.50 7.47
CA TYR A 64 6.66 -8.69 6.07
C TYR A 64 5.46 -7.82 5.67
N THR A 65 5.67 -6.95 4.69
CA THR A 65 4.68 -5.93 4.31
C THR A 65 4.01 -6.28 2.98
N ILE A 66 2.69 -6.31 3.00
CA ILE A 66 1.82 -6.56 1.85
C ILE A 66 1.03 -5.31 1.47
N TYR A 67 0.76 -5.14 0.18
CA TYR A 67 -0.02 -4.02 -0.32
C TYR A 67 -1.05 -4.46 -1.36
N ARG A 68 -2.22 -3.80 -1.38
CA ARG A 68 -3.21 -3.93 -2.46
C ARG A 68 -3.42 -2.60 -3.16
N ILE A 69 -3.65 -2.67 -4.46
CA ILE A 69 -3.93 -1.50 -5.29
C ILE A 69 -5.43 -1.50 -5.57
N ILE A 70 -6.11 -0.43 -5.16
CA ILE A 70 -7.54 -0.23 -5.43
C ILE A 70 -7.67 1.10 -6.18
N ASN A 71 -8.37 1.07 -7.33
CA ASN A 71 -8.77 2.29 -8.02
C ASN A 71 -10.21 2.64 -7.63
N PRO A 72 -10.44 3.54 -6.66
CA PRO A 72 -11.77 3.81 -6.15
C PRO A 72 -12.68 4.48 -7.16
N LYS A 73 -12.13 5.11 -8.21
CA LYS A 73 -12.92 5.77 -9.27
C LYS A 73 -13.36 4.81 -10.38
N ALA A 74 -12.84 3.58 -10.40
CA ALA A 74 -13.22 2.57 -11.39
C ALA A 74 -14.45 1.75 -10.98
N ILE A 75 -14.91 1.89 -9.73
CA ILE A 75 -16.04 1.15 -9.16
C ILE A 75 -17.01 2.11 -8.47
N THR A 76 -18.25 1.66 -8.23
CA THR A 76 -19.23 2.47 -7.53
C THR A 76 -18.97 2.50 -6.02
N MET A 77 -19.52 3.50 -5.31
CA MET A 77 -19.37 3.60 -3.86
C MET A 77 -19.93 2.37 -3.13
N GLY A 78 -21.05 1.82 -3.62
CA GLY A 78 -21.63 0.58 -3.09
C GLY A 78 -20.73 -0.64 -3.28
N GLN A 79 -20.03 -0.73 -4.42
CA GLN A 79 -19.05 -1.81 -4.64
C GLN A 79 -17.76 -1.63 -3.82
N LEU A 80 -17.33 -0.39 -3.57
CA LEU A 80 -16.11 -0.11 -2.82
C LEU A 80 -16.29 -0.40 -1.32
N TYR A 81 -17.35 0.17 -0.72
CA TYR A 81 -17.58 0.11 0.72
C TYR A 81 -18.59 -0.95 1.15
N GLY A 82 -19.44 -1.42 0.22
CA GLY A 82 -20.59 -2.26 0.50
C GLY A 82 -21.90 -1.50 0.32
N CYS A 83 -22.97 -2.22 0.06
CA CYS A 83 -24.30 -1.66 -0.06
C CYS A 83 -25.35 -2.57 0.56
N PHE A 84 -26.38 -1.94 1.12
CA PHE A 84 -27.57 -2.61 1.61
C PHE A 84 -28.61 -2.66 0.48
N ASP A 85 -29.16 -3.85 0.22
CA ASP A 85 -30.25 -4.01 -0.73
C ASP A 85 -31.60 -3.90 -0.01
N PRO A 86 -32.43 -2.87 -0.30
CA PRO A 86 -33.72 -2.68 0.35
C PRO A 86 -34.77 -3.74 -0.01
N THR A 87 -34.57 -4.52 -1.08
CA THR A 87 -35.54 -5.54 -1.50
C THR A 87 -35.31 -6.85 -0.75
N SER A 88 -34.06 -7.34 -0.77
CA SER A 88 -33.67 -8.56 -0.05
C SER A 88 -33.42 -8.34 1.44
N HIS A 89 -33.22 -7.10 1.88
CA HIS A 89 -32.73 -6.74 3.23
C HIS A 89 -31.37 -7.35 3.57
N GLU A 90 -30.55 -7.66 2.55
CA GLU A 90 -29.22 -8.23 2.73
C GLU A 90 -28.13 -7.16 2.60
N TRP A 91 -27.03 -7.38 3.33
CA TRP A 91 -25.82 -6.58 3.23
C TRP A 91 -24.83 -7.26 2.27
N SER A 92 -24.39 -6.52 1.25
CA SER A 92 -23.31 -6.96 0.36
C SER A 92 -22.02 -6.24 0.71
N ASP A 93 -20.96 -7.01 0.97
CA ASP A 93 -19.65 -6.47 1.32
C ASP A 93 -18.92 -5.85 0.12
N GLY A 94 -18.29 -4.70 0.36
CA GLY A 94 -17.46 -4.03 -0.62
C GLY A 94 -16.06 -4.61 -0.75
N VAL A 95 -15.39 -4.25 -1.84
CA VAL A 95 -14.00 -4.65 -2.13
C VAL A 95 -13.05 -4.25 -0.99
N LEU A 96 -13.24 -3.08 -0.38
CA LEU A 96 -12.38 -2.60 0.71
C LEU A 96 -12.53 -3.46 1.97
N ALA A 97 -13.77 -3.81 2.34
CA ALA A 97 -14.05 -4.66 3.50
C ALA A 97 -13.47 -6.07 3.30
N ASN A 98 -13.69 -6.66 2.13
CA ASN A 98 -13.13 -7.98 1.80
C ASN A 98 -11.60 -7.97 1.78
N THR A 99 -10.99 -6.94 1.18
CA THR A 99 -9.54 -6.77 1.16
C THR A 99 -8.95 -6.70 2.56
N PHE A 100 -9.59 -5.95 3.48
CA PHE A 100 -9.07 -5.81 4.83
C PHE A 100 -9.16 -7.12 5.62
N ARG A 101 -10.21 -7.92 5.42
CA ARG A 101 -10.33 -9.25 6.05
C ARG A 101 -9.29 -10.25 5.55
N GLU A 102 -8.88 -10.17 4.29
CA GLU A 102 -7.79 -11.01 3.77
C GLU A 102 -6.44 -10.68 4.42
N TYR A 103 -6.30 -9.52 5.05
CA TYR A 103 -5.09 -9.06 5.73
C TYR A 103 -5.10 -9.24 7.25
N ALA A 104 -6.22 -9.69 7.83
CA ALA A 104 -6.38 -10.00 9.25
C ALA A 104 -6.07 -11.48 9.52
#